data_AF-A0A1Q9XXZ9-F1
#
_entry.id   AF-A0A1Q9XXZ9-F1
#
_cell.length_a   1.000
_cell.length_b   1.000
_cell.length_c   1.000
_cell.angle_alpha   90.00
_cell.angle_beta   90.00
_cell.angle_gamma   90.00
#
_symmetry.space_group_name_H-M   'P 1'
#
loop_
_entity.id
_entity.type
_entity.pdbx_description
1 polymer ?
#
loop_
_entity_poly.entity_id
_entity_poly.type
_entity_poly.pdbx_seq_one_letter_code
_entity_poly.pdbx_strand_id
1 'polypeptide(L)'
;MNLTPKQQAVIDELRKIGRHNALMYRDSCPHLYQENLAYLAKGDPACVFRMGGLTFQIAVRLKTTAGSVLAVFKSLEKKGLVIRETRDPWYKRPLYWWPVGFAEQLHSELNDQDGGEQP
;
A
#
# COMPACT_ATOMS: atom_id res chain seq x y z
N MET A 1 20.23 3.13 -4.52
CA MET A 1 19.75 3.88 -5.70
C MET A 1 18.94 5.06 -5.21
N ASN A 2 19.20 6.28 -5.68
CA ASN A 2 18.53 7.47 -5.14
C ASN A 2 17.19 7.70 -5.86
N LEU A 3 16.13 7.93 -5.08
CA LEU A 3 14.82 8.35 -5.59
C LEU A 3 14.79 9.85 -5.80
N THR A 4 14.05 10.30 -6.81
CA THR A 4 13.76 11.73 -6.95
C THR A 4 12.81 12.16 -5.82
N PRO A 5 12.78 13.44 -5.43
CA PRO A 5 11.84 13.93 -4.41
C PRO A 5 10.38 13.56 -4.71
N LYS A 6 10.00 13.57 -6.00
CA LYS A 6 8.68 13.17 -6.46
C LYS A 6 8.42 11.67 -6.32
N GLN A 7 9.42 10.83 -6.61
CA GLN A 7 9.34 9.38 -6.41
C GLN A 7 9.17 9.05 -4.93
N GLN A 8 9.94 9.72 -4.08
CA GLN A 8 9.87 9.56 -2.63
C GLN A 8 8.48 9.95 -2.11
N ALA A 9 7.99 11.14 -2.47
CA ALA A 9 6.67 11.62 -2.04
C ALA A 9 5.52 10.67 -2.46
N VAL A 10 5.57 10.10 -3.67
CA VAL A 10 4.57 9.12 -4.13
C VAL A 10 4.62 7.83 -3.31
N ILE A 11 5.82 7.30 -3.03
CA ILE A 11 5.97 6.11 -2.18
C ILE A 11 5.46 6.37 -0.76
N ASP A 12 5.78 7.54 -0.20
CA ASP A 12 5.39 7.87 1.16
C ASP A 12 3.86 7.99 1.29
N GLU A 13 3.18 8.62 0.34
CA GLU A 13 1.71 8.63 0.32
C GLU A 13 1.12 7.25 0.12
N LEU A 14 1.75 6.41 -0.71
CA LEU A 14 1.30 5.04 -0.90
C LEU A 14 1.39 4.22 0.40
N ARG A 15 2.48 4.37 1.16
CA ARG A 15 2.65 3.75 2.49
C ARG A 15 1.62 4.26 3.50
N LYS A 16 1.33 5.57 3.51
CA LYS A 16 0.29 6.15 4.37
C LYS A 16 -1.09 5.55 4.07
N ILE A 17 -1.43 5.40 2.79
CA ILE A 17 -2.70 4.76 2.38
C ILE A 17 -2.74 3.30 2.83
N GLY A 18 -1.68 2.53 2.58
CA GLY A 18 -1.60 1.12 2.98
C GLY A 18 -1.78 0.93 4.48
N ARG A 19 -1.08 1.73 5.30
CA ARG A 19 -1.23 1.72 6.76
C ARG A 19 -2.64 2.08 7.20
N HIS A 20 -3.21 3.14 6.62
CA HIS A 20 -4.58 3.55 6.94
C HIS A 20 -5.58 2.42 6.65
N ASN A 21 -5.48 1.80 5.47
CA ASN A 21 -6.38 0.71 5.07
C ASN A 21 -6.21 -0.55 5.95
N ALA A 22 -4.98 -0.86 6.39
CA ALA A 22 -4.74 -1.98 7.30
C ALA A 22 -5.45 -1.76 8.66
N LEU A 23 -5.43 -0.53 9.17
CA LEU A 23 -5.94 -0.16 10.49
C LEU A 23 -7.42 0.27 10.50
N MET A 24 -8.05 0.48 9.34
CA MET A 24 -9.37 1.15 9.25
C MET A 24 -10.49 0.47 10.05
N TYR A 25 -10.36 -0.84 10.30
CA TYR A 25 -11.35 -1.63 11.02
C TYR A 25 -10.96 -1.99 12.45
N ARG A 26 -9.80 -1.50 12.95
CA ARG A 26 -9.26 -1.87 14.26
C ARG A 26 -10.29 -1.71 15.38
N ASP A 27 -10.94 -0.54 15.43
CA ASP A 27 -11.85 -0.19 16.52
C ASP A 27 -13.34 -0.43 16.19
N SER A 28 -13.67 -0.65 14.91
CA SER A 28 -15.06 -0.73 14.44
C SER A 28 -15.50 -2.15 14.08
N CYS A 29 -14.59 -2.99 13.60
CA CYS A 29 -14.93 -4.30 13.06
C CYS A 29 -13.76 -5.30 13.21
N PRO A 30 -13.60 -5.92 14.39
CA PRO A 30 -12.42 -6.73 14.70
C PRO A 30 -12.16 -7.89 13.74
N HIS A 31 -13.21 -8.53 13.19
CA HIS A 31 -13.04 -9.62 12.23
C HIS A 31 -12.42 -9.13 10.90
N LEU A 32 -12.82 -7.96 10.40
CA LEU A 32 -12.23 -7.36 9.20
C LEU A 32 -10.79 -6.87 9.47
N TYR A 33 -10.50 -6.43 10.69
CA TYR A 33 -9.13 -6.10 11.10
C TYR A 33 -8.23 -7.35 11.11
N GLN A 34 -8.70 -8.46 11.68
CA GLN A 34 -7.98 -9.74 11.65
C GLN A 34 -7.78 -10.27 10.22
N GLU A 35 -8.77 -10.09 9.33
CA GLU A 35 -8.57 -10.38 7.91
C GLU A 35 -7.43 -9.54 7.32
N ASN A 36 -7.38 -8.24 7.61
CA ASN A 36 -6.30 -7.36 7.15
C ASN A 36 -4.93 -7.83 7.65
N LEU A 37 -4.80 -8.20 8.93
CA LEU A 37 -3.54 -8.76 9.45
C LEU A 37 -3.15 -10.05 8.71
N ALA A 38 -4.13 -10.93 8.42
CA ALA A 38 -3.88 -12.15 7.64
C ALA A 38 -3.43 -11.87 6.19
N TYR A 39 -3.87 -10.77 5.57
CA TYR A 39 -3.35 -10.34 4.26
C TYR A 39 -1.91 -9.83 4.37
N LEU A 40 -1.58 -9.06 5.41
CA LEU A 40 -0.21 -8.59 5.64
C LEU A 40 0.75 -9.77 5.86
N ALA A 41 0.35 -10.77 6.63
CA ALA A 41 1.11 -12.00 6.84
C ALA A 41 1.36 -12.82 5.56
N LYS A 42 0.47 -12.70 4.56
CA LYS A 42 0.61 -13.35 3.23
C LYS A 42 1.53 -12.58 2.28
N GLY A 43 1.97 -11.38 2.66
CA GLY A 43 2.92 -10.57 1.91
C GLY A 43 2.31 -9.65 0.85
N ASP A 44 3.17 -8.89 0.17
CA ASP A 44 2.80 -7.78 -0.70
C ASP A 44 1.73 -8.12 -1.77
N PRO A 45 1.78 -9.25 -2.51
CA PRO A 45 0.79 -9.55 -3.53
C PRO A 45 -0.64 -9.66 -2.97
N ALA A 46 -0.77 -10.09 -1.72
CA ALA A 46 -2.06 -10.22 -1.05
C ALA A 46 -2.65 -8.85 -0.68
N CYS A 47 -1.79 -7.85 -0.42
CA CYS A 47 -2.17 -6.50 0.01
C CYS A 47 -2.59 -5.56 -1.13
N VAL A 48 -2.15 -5.82 -2.37
CA VAL A 48 -2.32 -4.86 -3.48
C VAL A 48 -3.77 -4.44 -3.69
N PHE A 49 -4.69 -5.39 -3.87
CA PHE A 49 -6.09 -5.07 -4.17
C PHE A 49 -6.84 -4.43 -3.00
N ARG A 50 -6.60 -4.90 -1.78
CA ARG A 50 -7.39 -4.53 -0.60
C ARG A 50 -6.85 -3.30 0.13
N MET A 51 -5.53 -3.14 0.16
CA MET A 51 -4.87 -2.10 0.95
C MET A 51 -4.05 -1.14 0.10
N GLY A 52 -3.87 -1.43 -1.19
CA GLY A 52 -3.14 -0.56 -2.11
C GLY A 52 -3.79 0.81 -2.33
N GLY A 53 -2.99 1.71 -2.87
CA GLY A 53 -3.42 3.05 -3.24
C GLY A 53 -3.75 3.17 -4.73
N LEU A 54 -4.69 4.06 -5.04
CA LEU A 54 -5.06 4.38 -6.42
C LEU A 54 -4.33 5.62 -6.91
N THR A 55 -4.04 5.68 -8.21
CA THR A 55 -3.32 6.81 -8.83
C THR A 55 -4.00 8.15 -8.56
N PHE A 56 -5.33 8.22 -8.64
CA PHE A 56 -6.07 9.47 -8.40
C PHE A 56 -6.03 9.88 -6.91
N GLN A 57 -6.04 8.92 -5.99
CA GLN A 57 -6.01 9.19 -4.55
C GLN A 57 -4.71 9.88 -4.16
N ILE A 58 -3.58 9.41 -4.70
CA ILE A 58 -2.27 10.02 -4.48
C ILE A 58 -2.16 11.36 -5.21
N ALA A 59 -2.72 11.48 -6.41
CA ALA A 59 -2.73 12.74 -7.14
C ALA A 59 -3.43 13.86 -6.36
N VAL A 60 -4.57 13.55 -5.74
CA VAL A 60 -5.29 14.48 -4.85
C VAL A 60 -4.44 14.87 -3.65
N ARG A 61 -3.86 13.88 -2.94
CA ARG A 61 -3.01 14.11 -1.75
C ARG A 61 -1.78 14.97 -2.04
N LEU A 62 -1.16 14.78 -3.20
CA LEU A 62 0.03 15.52 -3.62
C LEU A 62 -0.27 16.78 -4.44
N LYS A 63 -1.55 17.15 -4.60
CA LYS A 63 -1.98 18.31 -5.41
C LYS A 63 -1.36 18.31 -6.83
N THR A 64 -1.38 17.15 -7.48
CA THR A 64 -0.82 16.93 -8.82
C THR A 64 -1.81 16.17 -9.72
N THR A 65 -1.41 15.85 -10.96
CA THR A 65 -2.27 15.12 -11.91
C THR A 65 -2.11 13.61 -11.78
N ALA A 66 -3.18 12.87 -12.08
CA ALA A 66 -3.13 11.40 -12.11
C ALA A 66 -2.11 10.88 -13.14
N GLY A 67 -1.98 11.52 -14.31
CA GLY A 67 -0.98 11.14 -15.31
C GLY A 67 0.46 11.29 -14.80
N SER A 68 0.72 12.34 -14.03
CA SER A 68 2.01 12.61 -13.37
C SER A 68 2.36 11.52 -12.35
N VAL A 69 1.40 11.08 -11.54
CA VAL A 69 1.58 9.98 -10.58
C VAL A 69 1.74 8.64 -11.29
N LEU A 70 0.94 8.37 -12.34
CA LEU A 70 1.04 7.13 -13.11
C LEU A 70 2.43 6.96 -13.74
N ALA A 71 3.01 8.03 -14.27
CA ALA A 71 4.37 8.01 -14.80
C ALA A 71 5.41 7.66 -13.71
N VAL A 72 5.24 8.21 -12.50
CA VAL A 72 6.08 7.87 -11.35
C VAL A 72 5.92 6.40 -10.96
N PHE A 73 4.69 5.89 -10.90
CA PHE A 73 4.44 4.48 -10.59
C PHE A 73 5.06 3.53 -11.60
N LYS A 74 4.88 3.76 -12.91
CA LYS A 74 5.56 2.97 -13.93
C LYS A 74 7.08 3.01 -13.79
N SER A 75 7.64 4.15 -13.38
CA SER A 75 9.08 4.27 -13.12
C SER A 75 9.50 3.48 -11.88
N LEU A 76 8.72 3.51 -10.80
CA LEU A 76 8.99 2.75 -9.57
C LEU A 76 8.80 1.24 -9.75
N GLU A 77 7.83 0.82 -10.57
CA GLU A 77 7.59 -0.58 -10.92
C GLU A 77 8.79 -1.16 -11.67
N LYS A 78 9.32 -0.43 -12.67
CA LYS A 78 10.56 -0.81 -13.37
C LYS A 78 11.77 -0.93 -12.43
N LYS A 79 11.74 -0.24 -11.29
CA LYS A 79 12.79 -0.28 -10.26
C LYS A 79 12.54 -1.39 -9.22
N GLY A 80 11.45 -2.15 -9.32
CA GLY A 80 11.06 -3.19 -8.36
C GLY A 80 10.62 -2.64 -6.99
N LEU A 81 10.18 -1.37 -6.93
CA LEU A 81 9.83 -0.70 -5.67
C LEU A 81 8.33 -0.66 -5.40
N VAL A 82 7.51 -0.85 -6.44
CA VAL A 82 6.07 -0.99 -6.31
C VAL A 82 5.59 -2.13 -7.19
N ILE A 83 4.54 -2.80 -6.76
CA ILE A 83 3.77 -3.75 -7.56
C ILE A 83 2.40 -3.16 -7.87
N ARG A 84 1.87 -3.52 -9.04
CA ARG A 84 0.50 -3.18 -9.44
C ARG A 84 -0.37 -4.42 -9.43
N GLU A 85 -1.66 -4.22 -9.24
CA GLU A 85 -2.63 -5.30 -9.37
C GLU A 85 -2.64 -5.79 -10.83
N THR A 86 -2.45 -7.10 -11.03
CA THR A 86 -2.37 -7.72 -12.37
C THR A 86 -3.20 -9.00 -12.47
N ARG A 87 -3.91 -9.40 -11.40
CA ARG A 87 -4.61 -10.69 -11.34
C ARG A 87 -5.80 -10.81 -12.29
N ASP A 88 -6.36 -9.70 -12.76
CA ASP A 88 -7.43 -9.72 -13.75
C ASP A 88 -6.99 -9.02 -15.05
N PRO A 89 -6.66 -9.78 -16.11
CA PRO A 89 -6.26 -9.24 -17.41
C PRO A 89 -7.41 -8.53 -18.15
N TRP A 90 -8.65 -8.70 -17.70
CA TRP A 90 -9.85 -8.03 -18.21
C TRP A 90 -10.26 -6.82 -17.37
N TYR A 91 -9.52 -6.52 -16.29
CA TYR A 91 -9.83 -5.44 -15.38
C TYR A 91 -9.63 -4.07 -16.03
N LYS A 92 -10.74 -3.40 -16.36
CA LYS A 92 -10.76 -2.03 -16.92
C LYS A 92 -10.72 -0.93 -15.85
N ARG A 93 -10.59 -1.28 -14.57
CA ARG A 93 -10.66 -0.33 -13.44
C ARG A 93 -9.29 0.24 -13.08
N PRO A 94 -9.24 1.35 -12.31
CA PRO A 94 -7.99 1.89 -11.78
C PRO A 94 -7.20 0.79 -11.05
N LEU A 95 -5.94 0.60 -11.46
CA LEU A 95 -5.06 -0.39 -10.84
C LEU A 95 -4.63 0.08 -9.45
N TYR A 96 -4.73 -0.82 -8.48
CA TYR A 96 -4.13 -0.62 -7.16
C TYR A 96 -2.62 -0.81 -7.23
N TRP A 97 -1.92 -0.03 -6.41
CA TRP A 97 -0.47 -0.06 -6.28
C TRP A 97 -0.09 -0.39 -4.85
N TRP A 98 1.05 -1.04 -4.65
CA TRP A 98 1.56 -1.38 -3.32
C TRP A 98 3.10 -1.26 -3.28
N PRO A 99 3.71 -0.74 -2.20
CA PRO A 99 5.17 -0.67 -2.08
C PRO A 99 5.76 -2.05 -1.73
N VAL A 100 6.83 -2.44 -2.41
CA VAL A 100 7.52 -3.71 -2.16
C VAL A 100 8.17 -3.71 -0.77
N GLY A 101 8.05 -4.84 -0.05
CA GLY A 101 8.51 -5.06 1.32
C GLY A 101 7.62 -4.44 2.39
N PHE A 102 6.56 -3.71 2.01
CA PHE A 102 5.78 -2.96 2.99
C PHE A 102 4.83 -3.84 3.80
N ALA A 103 4.36 -4.97 3.26
CA ALA A 103 3.49 -5.88 4.01
C ALA A 103 4.21 -6.49 5.21
N GLU A 104 5.44 -6.98 5.00
CA GLU A 104 6.28 -7.53 6.08
C GLU A 104 6.60 -6.45 7.12
N GLN A 105 7.06 -5.28 6.68
CA GLN A 105 7.35 -4.15 7.55
C GLN A 105 6.14 -3.82 8.44
N LEU A 106 4.97 -3.64 7.83
CA LEU A 106 3.77 -3.25 8.56
C LEU A 106 3.26 -4.39 9.46
N HIS A 107 3.36 -5.65 9.04
CA HIS A 107 2.99 -6.80 9.86
C HIS A 107 3.85 -6.88 11.13
N SER A 108 5.17 -6.73 11.01
CA SER A 108 6.08 -6.69 12.16
C SER A 108 5.75 -5.54 13.10
N GLU A 109 5.58 -4.32 12.57
CA GLU A 109 5.26 -3.15 13.39
C GLU A 109 3.95 -3.29 14.16
N LEU A 110 2.93 -3.96 13.59
CA LEU A 110 1.65 -4.16 14.24
C LEU A 110 1.68 -5.29 15.28
N ASN A 111 2.44 -6.35 15.02
CA ASN A 111 2.63 -7.42 16.01
C ASN A 111 3.45 -6.94 17.21
N ASP A 112 4.45 -6.08 17.01
CA ASP A 112 5.23 -5.51 18.12
C ASP A 112 4.39 -4.56 18.98
N GLN A 113 3.38 -3.90 18.40
CA GLN A 113 2.46 -3.02 19.12
C GLN A 113 1.39 -3.79 19.90
N ASP A 114 0.91 -4.91 19.36
CA ASP A 114 -0.07 -5.77 20.03
C ASP A 114 0.62 -6.75 21.03
N GLY A 115 1.95 -6.95 20.93
CA GLY A 115 2.77 -7.76 21.85
C GLY A 115 3.37 -7.01 23.05
N GLY A 116 3.07 -5.70 23.19
CA GLY A 116 3.52 -4.87 24.32
C GLY A 116 2.71 -5.02 25.61
N GLU A 117 1.69 -5.88 25.61
CA GLU A 117 0.86 -6.16 26.77
C GLU A 117 0.79 -7.69 26.97
N GLN A 118 1.84 -8.25 27.60
CA GLN A 118 1.79 -9.35 28.58
C GLN A 118 3.19 -9.89 28.93
N PRO A 119 3.47 -10.28 30.20
CA PRO A 119 2.81 -9.99 31.47
C PRO A 119 3.56 -8.96 32.34
#